data_AF-A0A842QQA9-F1
#
_entry.id   AF-A0A842QQA9-F1
#
_cell.length_a   1.000
_cell.length_b   1.000
_cell.length_c   1.000
_cell.angle_alpha   90.00
_cell.angle_beta   90.00
_cell.angle_gamma   90.00
#
_symmetry.space_group_name_H-M   'P 1'
#
loop_
_entity.id
_entity.type
_entity.pdbx_description
1 polymer ?
#
loop_
_entity_poly.entity_id
_entity_poly.type
_entity_poly.pdbx_seq_one_letter_code
_entity_poly.pdbx_strand_id
1 'polypeptide(L)'
;MPNKWPTLFLKLMYGIYTISMRISANLLLPQNYLNRTIISKTMKAIIRCDGRIDGKLIAKYSYKGLNIAERLVEFLRKNNIKDVILASDANQGFKGIKNIHVSEINSKMKHIIDLRYTYDSRKLEKMIRENKSFNEAILFKNEKICHIKNTGCLYERKEWNPLSKFYIEPWGERIGFWLRNTSISPNTVTFMNTLLAILSNVLLFLGYYGKLAFGIWIRIFHMLDIVDGQLARIKCQGTRFGKWIDGAGDRLVFVSWSISISILLYVESKRIFFLLAGLFLLAGYMMYNYLLYTSVAYFRNNRFDVKSKSKVKQNPIIKLFLSFSAVDIKYHLLTVAAILNGLDIFIIFYAFYFNLLWLMYFVFYLLKYLKEGDILET
;
A
#
# COMPACT_ATOMS: atom_id res chain seq x y z
N MET A 1 -18.70 -44.74 0.39
CA MET A 1 -17.45 -44.16 -0.15
C MET A 1 -17.38 -42.70 0.28
N PRO A 2 -16.30 -42.20 0.90
CA PRO A 2 -16.23 -40.79 1.30
C PRO A 2 -16.05 -39.90 0.07
N ASN A 3 -16.88 -38.86 -0.04
CA ASN A 3 -16.96 -37.97 -1.20
C ASN A 3 -15.63 -37.23 -1.44
N LYS A 4 -14.89 -37.68 -2.47
CA LYS A 4 -13.76 -36.93 -3.04
C LYS A 4 -14.29 -35.71 -3.80
N TRP A 5 -14.70 -34.68 -3.06
CA TRP A 5 -14.82 -33.33 -3.60
C TRP A 5 -13.56 -33.01 -4.41
N PRO A 6 -13.66 -32.44 -5.62
CA PRO A 6 -12.52 -32.28 -6.51
C PRO A 6 -11.43 -31.49 -5.78
N THR A 7 -10.32 -32.16 -5.46
CA THR A 7 -9.25 -31.58 -4.62
C THR A 7 -8.65 -30.32 -5.24
N LEU A 8 -8.80 -30.17 -6.56
CA LEU A 8 -8.49 -28.95 -7.31
C LEU A 8 -9.36 -27.75 -6.88
N PHE A 9 -10.68 -27.92 -6.72
CA PHE A 9 -11.59 -26.86 -6.26
C PHE A 9 -11.24 -26.40 -4.86
N LEU A 10 -11.10 -27.33 -3.91
CA LEU A 10 -10.69 -26.99 -2.53
C LEU A 10 -9.30 -26.32 -2.47
N LYS A 11 -8.33 -26.76 -3.29
CA LYS A 11 -7.02 -26.10 -3.41
C LYS A 11 -7.13 -24.70 -4.04
N LEU A 12 -8.02 -24.51 -5.01
CA LEU A 12 -8.25 -23.22 -5.66
C LEU A 12 -8.89 -22.21 -4.69
N MET A 13 -9.92 -22.65 -3.95
CA MET A 13 -10.62 -21.87 -2.94
C MET A 13 -9.72 -21.52 -1.74
N TYR A 14 -8.91 -22.47 -1.26
CA TYR A 14 -7.90 -22.20 -0.23
C TYR A 14 -6.76 -21.30 -0.73
N GLY A 15 -6.39 -21.41 -2.01
CA GLY A 15 -5.49 -20.47 -2.68
C GLY A 15 -6.06 -19.05 -2.71
N ILE A 16 -7.36 -18.92 -3.02
CA ILE A 16 -8.06 -17.64 -3.01
C ILE A 16 -8.09 -17.04 -1.61
N TYR A 17 -8.50 -17.82 -0.60
CA TYR A 17 -8.51 -17.41 0.80
C TYR A 17 -7.12 -16.99 1.30
N THR A 18 -6.07 -17.78 1.04
CA THR A 18 -4.72 -17.44 1.52
C THR A 18 -4.11 -16.22 0.82
N ILE A 19 -4.42 -15.99 -0.45
CA ILE A 19 -4.01 -14.76 -1.15
C ILE A 19 -4.82 -13.56 -0.64
N SER A 20 -6.13 -13.72 -0.46
CA SER A 20 -7.03 -12.71 0.12
C SER A 20 -6.59 -12.28 1.52
N MET A 21 -6.47 -13.24 2.44
CA MET A 21 -5.99 -13.00 3.79
C MET A 21 -4.59 -12.40 3.79
N ARG A 22 -3.74 -12.68 2.79
CA ARG A 22 -2.43 -12.04 2.67
C ARG A 22 -2.52 -10.60 2.15
N ILE A 23 -3.42 -10.29 1.22
CA ILE A 23 -3.73 -8.91 0.79
C ILE A 23 -4.27 -8.12 1.98
N SER A 24 -5.26 -8.65 2.69
CA SER A 24 -5.90 -8.04 3.87
C SER A 24 -4.98 -7.95 5.09
N ALA A 25 -4.17 -8.98 5.37
CA ALA A 25 -3.19 -8.95 6.45
C ALA A 25 -2.04 -7.99 6.13
N ASN A 26 -1.57 -7.91 4.88
CA ASN A 26 -0.65 -6.83 4.48
C ASN A 26 -1.31 -5.44 4.71
N LEU A 27 -2.63 -5.31 4.47
CA LEU A 27 -3.40 -4.05 4.59
C LEU A 27 -3.45 -3.54 6.04
N LEU A 28 -3.19 -4.43 7.00
CA LEU A 28 -3.18 -4.19 8.44
C LEU A 28 -1.80 -4.36 9.10
N LEU A 29 -0.87 -5.10 8.50
CA LEU A 29 0.47 -5.37 9.03
C LEU A 29 1.57 -4.82 8.11
N PRO A 30 2.53 -4.04 8.64
CA PRO A 30 3.65 -3.53 7.85
C PRO A 30 4.66 -4.64 7.59
N GLN A 31 4.42 -5.46 6.56
CA GLN A 31 5.31 -6.54 6.15
C GLN A 31 6.61 -6.01 5.54
N ASN A 32 7.73 -6.50 6.06
CA ASN A 32 9.04 -6.29 5.48
C ASN A 32 9.13 -7.08 4.16
N TYR A 33 9.26 -6.40 3.02
CA TYR A 33 9.55 -7.02 1.73
C TYR A 33 10.89 -6.53 1.21
N LEU A 34 11.87 -7.43 1.19
CA LEU A 34 13.20 -7.22 0.62
C LEU A 34 13.63 -8.53 -0.06
N ASN A 35 13.74 -8.50 -1.38
CA ASN A 35 14.47 -9.50 -2.16
C ASN A 35 14.63 -9.05 -3.62
N ARG A 36 15.85 -8.63 -4.00
CA ARG A 36 16.49 -8.99 -5.27
C ARG A 36 17.96 -8.51 -5.34
N THR A 37 18.83 -9.43 -5.74
CA THR A 37 20.22 -9.25 -6.16
C THR A 37 20.30 -8.74 -7.62
N ILE A 38 21.45 -8.32 -8.19
CA ILE A 38 22.85 -8.27 -7.71
C ILE A 38 23.55 -7.03 -8.33
N ILE A 39 24.63 -6.53 -7.72
CA ILE A 39 25.88 -6.00 -8.35
C ILE A 39 26.84 -5.58 -7.22
N SER A 40 28.14 -5.83 -7.40
CA SER A 40 29.16 -5.67 -6.35
C SER A 40 30.15 -4.53 -6.63
N LYS A 41 30.35 -3.67 -5.63
CA LYS A 41 31.64 -3.04 -5.27
C LYS A 41 31.65 -2.86 -3.75
N THR A 42 32.79 -3.08 -3.10
CA THR A 42 32.95 -2.93 -1.65
C THR A 42 32.95 -1.46 -1.25
N MET A 43 31.75 -0.93 -1.07
CA MET A 43 31.49 0.45 -0.66
C MET A 43 31.61 0.57 0.86
N LYS A 44 32.30 1.62 1.31
CA LYS A 44 32.44 1.99 2.74
C LYS A 44 31.47 3.11 3.06
N ALA A 45 30.57 2.90 4.03
CA ALA A 45 29.57 3.86 4.44
C ALA A 45 29.76 4.27 5.91
N ILE A 46 29.52 5.55 6.21
CA ILE A 46 29.65 6.10 7.58
C ILE A 46 28.29 6.58 8.03
N ILE A 47 27.78 6.05 9.13
CA ILE A 47 26.52 6.48 9.75
C ILE A 47 26.84 7.40 10.92
N ARG A 48 26.37 8.65 10.85
CA ARG A 48 26.49 9.67 11.89
C ARG A 48 25.31 9.60 12.86
N CYS A 49 25.62 9.34 14.14
CA CYS A 49 24.68 8.98 15.21
C CYS A 49 24.59 10.00 16.37
N ASP A 50 25.38 11.08 16.33
CA ASP A 50 25.44 12.17 17.32
C ASP A 50 24.17 13.05 17.36
N GLY A 51 23.36 13.02 16.29
CA GLY A 51 22.14 13.81 16.16
C GLY A 51 21.21 13.72 17.36
N ARG A 52 20.60 14.86 17.73
CA ARG A 52 19.56 14.94 18.77
C ARG A 52 18.25 15.47 18.19
N ILE A 53 17.15 15.00 18.76
CA ILE A 53 15.78 15.48 18.51
C ILE A 53 15.07 15.58 19.86
N ASP A 54 14.36 16.69 20.09
CA ASP A 54 13.67 16.97 21.35
C ASP A 54 14.59 16.73 22.58
N GLY A 55 15.83 17.24 22.48
CA GLY A 55 16.89 17.11 23.49
C GLY A 55 17.56 15.74 23.62
N LYS A 56 16.99 14.68 23.06
CA LYS A 56 17.44 13.28 23.22
C LYS A 56 18.19 12.77 21.99
N LEU A 57 19.18 11.90 22.22
CA LEU A 57 20.02 11.36 21.16
C LEU A 57 19.24 10.39 20.26
N ILE A 58 19.36 10.60 18.94
CA ILE A 58 18.55 9.96 17.91
C ILE A 58 18.76 8.45 17.83
N ALA A 59 19.99 8.00 18.05
CA ALA A 59 20.36 6.60 18.05
C ALA A 59 20.03 5.87 19.38
N LYS A 60 19.23 6.47 20.28
CA LYS A 60 18.57 5.77 21.40
C LYS A 60 17.11 5.39 21.11
N TYR A 61 16.55 5.85 20.00
CA TYR A 61 15.17 5.53 19.62
C TYR A 61 15.10 4.19 18.89
N SER A 62 14.00 3.46 19.11
CA SER A 62 13.72 2.18 18.46
C SER A 62 12.40 2.21 17.68
N TYR A 63 12.32 1.38 16.65
CA TYR A 63 11.13 1.18 15.83
C TYR A 63 10.99 -0.32 15.49
N LYS A 64 9.80 -0.90 15.72
CA LYS A 64 9.55 -2.36 15.66
C LYS A 64 10.57 -3.21 16.45
N GLY A 65 11.10 -2.70 17.56
CA GLY A 65 12.05 -3.42 18.43
C GLY A 65 13.53 -3.32 18.06
N LEU A 66 13.88 -2.74 16.91
CA LEU A 66 15.26 -2.43 16.52
C LEU A 66 15.59 -0.96 16.75
N ASN A 67 16.85 -0.66 17.07
CA ASN A 67 17.37 0.71 17.03
C ASN A 67 17.31 1.26 15.60
N ILE A 68 17.12 2.57 15.46
CA ILE A 68 17.18 3.26 14.16
C ILE A 68 18.52 3.02 13.45
N ALA A 69 19.64 3.11 14.18
CA ALA A 69 20.97 2.87 13.63
C ALA A 69 21.10 1.41 13.15
N GLU A 70 20.63 0.44 13.94
CA GLU A 70 20.63 -0.98 13.58
C GLU A 70 19.77 -1.27 12.34
N ARG A 71 18.58 -0.66 12.23
CA ARG A 71 17.71 -0.79 11.05
C ARG A 71 18.38 -0.25 9.78
N LEU A 72 19.11 0.87 9.88
CA LEU A 72 19.88 1.39 8.76
C LEU A 72 21.06 0.46 8.40
N VAL A 73 21.80 -0.04 9.39
CA VAL A 73 22.88 -1.02 9.18
C VAL A 73 22.36 -2.28 8.51
N GLU A 74 21.21 -2.82 8.93
CA GLU A 74 20.56 -3.95 8.26
C GLU A 74 20.23 -3.65 6.79
N PHE A 75 19.70 -2.47 6.51
CA PHE A 75 19.37 -2.06 5.13
C PHE A 75 20.62 -1.98 4.26
N LEU A 76 21.70 -1.36 4.76
CA LEU A 76 22.97 -1.27 4.04
C LEU A 76 23.60 -2.65 3.80
N ARG A 77 23.62 -3.52 4.83
CA ARG A 77 24.11 -4.91 4.73
C ARG A 77 23.31 -5.73 3.71
N LYS A 78 21.98 -5.60 3.66
CA LYS A 78 21.12 -6.25 2.65
C LYS A 78 21.41 -5.74 1.22
N ASN A 79 21.92 -4.52 1.09
CA ASN A 79 22.35 -3.92 -0.17
C ASN A 79 23.88 -4.05 -0.41
N ASN A 80 24.51 -5.11 0.11
CA ASN A 80 25.93 -5.47 -0.06
C ASN A 80 26.98 -4.48 0.50
N ILE A 81 26.58 -3.46 1.25
CA ILE A 81 27.51 -2.59 1.98
C ILE A 81 27.92 -3.30 3.28
N LYS A 82 29.12 -3.89 3.28
CA LYS A 82 29.66 -4.63 4.42
C LYS A 82 30.45 -3.73 5.39
N ASP A 83 31.24 -2.80 4.87
CA ASP A 83 32.02 -1.84 5.66
C ASP A 83 31.15 -0.64 6.07
N VAL A 84 30.34 -0.86 7.11
CA VAL A 84 29.58 0.20 7.79
C VAL A 84 30.29 0.60 9.07
N ILE A 85 30.62 1.88 9.19
CA ILE A 85 31.16 2.49 10.42
C ILE A 85 30.06 3.29 11.11
N LEU A 86 29.94 3.13 12.43
CA LEU A 86 29.16 4.04 13.26
C LEU A 86 30.05 5.15 13.80
N ALA A 87 29.59 6.38 13.62
CA ALA A 87 30.23 7.60 14.06
C ALA A 87 29.39 8.25 15.17
N SER A 88 29.96 8.35 16.36
CA SER A 88 29.23 8.79 17.56
C SER A 88 30.16 9.54 18.52
N ASP A 89 29.67 10.63 19.09
CA ASP A 89 30.35 11.37 20.17
C ASP A 89 30.26 10.63 21.52
N ALA A 90 29.46 9.57 21.60
CA ALA A 90 29.28 8.75 22.80
C ALA A 90 29.58 7.27 22.53
N ASN A 91 30.21 6.60 23.49
CA ASN A 91 30.33 5.14 23.51
C ASN A 91 28.93 4.51 23.68
N GLN A 92 28.32 4.14 22.56
CA GLN A 92 27.01 3.49 22.52
C GLN A 92 27.20 1.99 22.26
N GLY A 93 26.57 1.16 23.08
CA GLY A 93 26.73 -0.30 23.10
C GLY A 93 26.09 -1.05 21.93
N PHE A 94 26.36 -0.62 20.70
CA PHE A 94 25.96 -1.32 19.48
C PHE A 94 26.73 -2.65 19.35
N LYS A 95 26.03 -3.78 19.42
CA LYS A 95 26.66 -5.11 19.30
C LYS A 95 27.14 -5.37 17.87
N GLY A 96 28.45 -5.61 17.70
CA GLY A 96 29.02 -6.19 16.46
C GLY A 96 29.20 -5.22 15.28
N ILE A 97 29.61 -3.98 15.54
CA ILE A 97 29.94 -2.98 14.52
C ILE A 97 31.21 -2.21 14.93
N LYS A 98 32.05 -1.79 13.96
CA LYS A 98 33.22 -0.95 14.23
C LYS A 98 32.79 0.50 14.47
N ASN A 99 33.20 1.06 15.60
CA ASN A 99 32.95 2.45 15.98
C ASN A 99 34.19 3.31 15.70
N ILE A 100 33.97 4.57 15.28
CA ILE A 100 35.01 5.61 15.12
C ILE A 100 34.48 6.93 15.68
N HIS A 101 35.35 7.79 16.24
CA HIS A 101 34.94 9.11 16.74
C HIS A 101 34.61 10.08 15.60
N VAL A 102 33.62 10.96 15.82
CA VAL A 102 33.09 11.86 14.78
C VAL A 102 34.15 12.87 14.30
N SER A 103 35.09 13.24 15.17
CA SER A 103 36.22 14.13 14.88
C SER A 103 37.15 13.64 13.77
N GLU A 104 37.18 12.34 13.47
CA GLU A 104 38.03 11.75 12.41
C GLU A 104 37.36 11.81 11.02
N ILE A 105 36.14 12.33 10.91
CA ILE A 105 35.35 12.28 9.67
C ILE A 105 35.48 13.57 8.89
N ASN A 106 36.26 13.51 7.81
CA ASN A 106 36.44 14.62 6.89
C ASN A 106 35.22 14.77 5.94
N SER A 107 34.78 16.01 5.69
CA SER A 107 33.58 16.34 4.89
C SER A 107 33.66 15.90 3.42
N LYS A 108 34.85 15.55 2.93
CA LYS A 108 35.09 15.03 1.57
C LYS A 108 34.70 13.56 1.37
N MET A 109 34.26 12.83 2.40
CA MET A 109 33.82 11.43 2.26
C MET A 109 32.48 11.33 1.52
N LYS A 110 32.43 10.59 0.40
CA LYS A 110 31.26 10.53 -0.51
C LYS A 110 30.01 9.84 0.07
N HIS A 111 30.13 9.10 1.17
CA HIS A 111 29.12 8.12 1.63
C HIS A 111 28.77 8.25 3.13
N ILE A 112 28.54 9.49 3.57
CA ILE A 112 28.02 9.79 4.92
C ILE A 112 26.49 9.72 4.91
N ILE A 113 25.91 9.06 5.91
CA ILE A 113 24.48 9.00 6.18
C ILE A 113 24.27 9.57 7.59
N ASP A 114 23.40 10.56 7.75
CA ASP A 114 23.16 11.23 9.03
C ASP A 114 21.76 10.89 9.51
N LEU A 115 21.65 10.27 10.70
CA LEU A 115 20.36 9.82 11.24
C LEU A 115 19.36 10.96 11.46
N ARG A 116 19.81 12.23 11.52
CA ARG A 116 18.93 13.41 11.57
C ARG A 116 18.06 13.55 10.33
N TYR A 117 18.29 12.79 9.27
CA TYR A 117 17.48 12.78 8.06
C TYR A 117 16.76 11.45 7.86
N THR A 118 15.57 11.52 7.28
CA THR A 118 14.86 10.33 6.78
C THR A 118 15.13 10.20 5.30
N TYR A 119 15.54 8.99 4.88
CA TYR A 119 15.92 8.67 3.51
C TYR A 119 14.82 7.85 2.81
N ASP A 120 14.57 8.10 1.52
CA ASP A 120 13.76 7.22 0.68
C ASP A 120 14.52 5.92 0.42
N SER A 121 13.93 4.78 0.79
CA SER A 121 14.61 3.48 0.67
C SER A 121 14.96 3.11 -0.78
N ARG A 122 14.09 3.40 -1.76
CA ARG A 122 14.34 3.10 -3.18
C ARG A 122 15.39 4.02 -3.78
N LYS A 123 15.36 5.32 -3.45
CA LYS A 123 16.42 6.25 -3.88
C LYS A 123 17.75 5.87 -3.25
N LEU A 124 17.79 5.55 -1.96
CA LEU A 124 19.01 5.16 -1.28
C LEU A 124 19.59 3.88 -1.91
N GLU A 125 18.76 2.86 -2.16
CA GLU A 125 19.15 1.66 -2.93
C GLU A 125 19.70 2.02 -4.32
N LYS A 126 19.05 2.92 -5.06
CA LYS A 126 19.55 3.39 -6.36
C LYS A 126 20.92 4.08 -6.24
N MET A 127 21.11 4.96 -5.25
CA MET A 127 22.40 5.64 -5.02
C MET A 127 23.51 4.67 -4.61
N ILE A 128 23.17 3.60 -3.87
CA ILE A 128 24.11 2.51 -3.56
C ILE A 128 24.52 1.77 -4.84
N ARG A 129 23.56 1.38 -5.70
CA ARG A 129 23.83 0.72 -6.99
C ARG A 129 24.65 1.59 -7.95
N GLU A 130 24.40 2.90 -7.97
CA GLU A 130 25.11 3.87 -8.82
C GLU A 130 26.40 4.42 -8.18
N ASN A 131 26.75 3.99 -6.95
CA ASN A 131 27.90 4.45 -6.16
C ASN A 131 27.98 5.99 -6.02
N LYS A 132 26.82 6.63 -5.79
CA LYS A 132 26.65 8.09 -5.69
C LYS A 132 26.63 8.58 -4.23
N SER A 133 26.58 9.90 -4.07
CA SER A 133 26.27 10.51 -2.77
C SER A 133 24.84 10.21 -2.35
N PHE A 134 24.62 9.97 -1.06
CA PHE A 134 23.29 9.68 -0.51
C PHE A 134 22.41 10.93 -0.33
N ASN A 135 22.91 12.13 -0.63
CA ASN A 135 22.19 13.38 -0.46
C ASN A 135 20.87 13.42 -1.28
N GLU A 136 20.84 12.87 -2.49
CA GLU A 136 19.63 12.81 -3.33
C GLU A 136 18.51 11.93 -2.76
N ALA A 137 18.86 11.02 -1.84
CA ALA A 137 17.93 10.13 -1.15
C ALA A 137 17.34 10.74 0.12
N ILE A 138 17.85 11.88 0.61
CA ILE A 138 17.26 12.63 1.72
C ILE A 138 15.86 13.10 1.32
N LEU A 139 14.86 12.80 2.15
CA LEU A 139 13.52 13.36 2.01
C LEU A 139 13.39 14.62 2.87
N PHE A 140 13.60 14.50 4.19
CA PHE A 140 13.45 15.61 5.12
C PHE A 140 14.33 15.41 6.36
N LYS A 141 14.57 16.51 7.07
CA LYS A 141 15.20 16.53 8.39
C LYS A 141 14.17 16.14 9.45
N ASN A 142 14.53 15.26 10.36
CA ASN A 142 13.73 14.86 11.49
C ASN A 142 13.85 15.94 12.58
N GLU A 143 12.80 16.76 12.71
CA GLU A 143 12.73 17.85 13.69
C GLU A 143 12.01 17.46 14.98
N LYS A 144 11.17 16.41 14.95
CA LYS A 144 10.33 15.95 16.06
C LYS A 144 10.38 14.43 16.20
N ILE A 145 10.26 13.91 17.42
CA ILE A 145 10.26 12.45 17.71
C ILE A 145 9.20 11.68 16.89
N CYS A 146 8.06 12.30 16.56
CA CYS A 146 7.00 11.64 15.81
C CYS A 146 7.42 11.20 14.39
N HIS A 147 8.32 11.96 13.74
CA HIS A 147 8.84 11.63 12.39
C HIS A 147 9.55 10.27 12.40
N ILE A 148 10.35 10.05 13.44
CA ILE A 148 11.01 8.78 13.75
C ILE A 148 10.02 7.67 14.09
N LYS A 149 8.99 7.94 14.90
CA LYS A 149 8.02 6.91 15.28
C LYS A 149 7.22 6.37 14.09
N ASN A 150 7.02 7.17 13.04
CA ASN A 150 6.29 6.76 11.85
C ASN A 150 7.18 6.24 10.71
N THR A 151 8.39 6.77 10.54
CA THR A 151 9.28 6.44 9.40
C THR A 151 10.64 5.85 9.81
N GLY A 152 11.07 6.01 11.06
CA GLY A 152 12.44 5.70 11.51
C GLY A 152 13.47 6.56 10.79
N CYS A 153 14.54 5.94 10.29
CA CYS A 153 15.52 6.54 9.37
C CYS A 153 15.21 6.29 7.89
N LEU A 154 14.32 5.34 7.59
CA LEU A 154 14.08 4.82 6.25
C LEU A 154 12.59 4.86 5.92
N TYR A 155 12.25 5.77 5.03
CA TYR A 155 10.94 5.83 4.42
C TYR A 155 10.78 4.65 3.44
N GLU A 156 10.14 3.59 3.92
CA GLU A 156 9.77 2.43 3.12
C GLU A 156 8.43 2.70 2.42
N ARG A 157 8.46 2.73 1.09
CA ARG A 157 7.23 2.72 0.29
C ARG A 157 6.53 1.39 0.47
N LYS A 158 5.24 1.48 0.77
CA LYS A 158 4.38 0.34 1.00
C LYS A 158 3.91 -0.16 -0.38
N GLU A 159 4.45 -1.28 -0.86
CA GLU A 159 4.19 -1.77 -2.23
C GLU A 159 2.77 -2.36 -2.40
N TRP A 160 1.80 -1.46 -2.59
CA TRP A 160 0.39 -1.81 -2.81
C TRP A 160 0.00 -1.88 -4.27
N ASN A 161 0.61 -1.01 -5.06
CA ASN A 161 0.12 -0.67 -6.38
C ASN A 161 1.01 -1.34 -7.43
N PRO A 162 0.58 -2.44 -8.06
CA PRO A 162 1.34 -3.08 -9.14
C PRO A 162 1.67 -2.13 -10.29
N LEU A 163 0.81 -1.15 -10.60
CA LEU A 163 0.92 -0.25 -11.75
C LEU A 163 1.18 1.21 -11.35
N SER A 164 0.42 1.77 -10.38
CA SER A 164 0.51 3.21 -10.08
C SER A 164 1.91 3.65 -9.60
N LYS A 165 2.68 2.73 -9.01
CA LYS A 165 4.08 2.93 -8.61
C LYS A 165 5.04 3.44 -9.69
N PHE A 166 4.72 3.18 -10.96
CA PHE A 166 5.58 3.57 -12.07
C PHE A 166 5.34 5.02 -12.53
N TYR A 167 4.15 5.57 -12.31
CA TYR A 167 3.80 6.88 -12.88
C TYR A 167 2.88 7.77 -12.03
N ILE A 168 1.96 7.24 -11.19
CA ILE A 168 1.13 8.08 -10.31
C ILE A 168 1.82 8.33 -8.97
N GLU A 169 2.38 7.29 -8.32
CA GLU A 169 3.09 7.46 -7.04
C GLU A 169 4.17 8.56 -7.10
N PRO A 170 5.03 8.64 -8.13
CA PRO A 170 6.04 9.70 -8.21
C PRO A 170 5.47 11.13 -8.23
N TRP A 171 4.27 11.34 -8.79
CA TRP A 171 3.62 12.66 -8.78
C TRP A 171 2.90 12.92 -7.46
N GLY A 172 2.12 11.96 -6.96
CA GLY A 172 1.45 12.08 -5.65
C GLY A 172 2.44 12.30 -4.50
N GLU A 173 3.60 11.64 -4.54
CA GLU A 173 4.68 11.87 -3.57
C GLU A 173 5.28 13.27 -3.65
N ARG A 174 5.51 13.81 -4.86
CA ARG A 174 6.01 15.19 -5.06
C ARG A 174 5.03 16.21 -4.50
N ILE A 175 3.74 16.03 -4.77
CA ILE A 175 2.66 16.90 -4.27
C ILE A 175 2.57 16.81 -2.74
N GLY A 176 2.51 15.60 -2.17
CA GLY A 176 2.49 15.38 -0.72
C GLY A 176 3.74 15.94 -0.02
N PHE A 177 4.91 15.89 -0.67
CA PHE A 177 6.13 16.52 -0.17
C PHE A 177 6.09 18.05 -0.25
N TRP A 178 5.53 18.64 -1.31
CA TRP A 178 5.35 20.08 -1.44
C TRP A 178 4.37 20.62 -0.37
N LEU A 179 3.26 19.90 -0.14
CA LEU A 179 2.27 20.19 0.90
C LEU A 179 2.76 19.98 2.34
N ARG A 180 3.99 19.46 2.57
CA ARG A 180 4.49 19.16 3.92
C ARG A 180 4.58 20.38 4.85
N ASN A 181 4.80 21.57 4.28
CA ASN A 181 4.96 22.83 5.04
C ASN A 181 3.66 23.66 5.11
N THR A 182 2.56 23.21 4.52
CA THR A 182 1.28 23.93 4.53
C THR A 182 0.42 23.55 5.74
N SER A 183 -0.64 24.30 6.02
CA SER A 183 -1.66 23.97 7.03
C SER A 183 -2.59 22.82 6.64
N ILE A 184 -2.61 22.40 5.36
CA ILE A 184 -3.51 21.38 4.83
C ILE A 184 -3.30 20.04 5.55
N SER A 185 -4.36 19.48 6.13
CA SER A 185 -4.32 18.17 6.80
C SER A 185 -4.54 17.02 5.80
N PRO A 186 -4.07 15.79 6.10
CA PRO A 186 -4.38 14.60 5.31
C PRO A 186 -5.88 14.41 5.11
N ASN A 187 -6.66 14.45 6.20
CA ASN A 187 -8.12 14.28 6.15
C ASN A 187 -8.80 15.36 5.27
N THR A 188 -8.24 16.57 5.20
CA THR A 188 -8.72 17.63 4.30
C THR A 188 -8.53 17.23 2.83
N VAL A 189 -7.39 16.63 2.49
CA VAL A 189 -7.14 16.10 1.14
C VAL A 189 -8.10 14.95 0.83
N THR A 190 -8.25 13.97 1.74
CA THR A 190 -9.20 12.85 1.58
C THR A 190 -10.63 13.32 1.33
N PHE A 191 -11.10 14.28 2.13
CA PHE A 191 -12.46 14.82 2.04
C PHE A 191 -12.68 15.61 0.74
N MET A 192 -11.74 16.50 0.38
CA MET A 192 -11.79 17.23 -0.89
C MET A 192 -11.71 16.30 -2.10
N ASN A 193 -10.88 15.26 -2.03
CA ASN A 193 -10.75 14.25 -3.09
C ASN A 193 -12.08 13.49 -3.31
N THR A 194 -12.70 13.05 -2.22
CA THR A 194 -14.03 12.42 -2.24
C THR A 194 -15.09 13.33 -2.85
N LEU A 195 -15.13 14.60 -2.42
CA LEU A 195 -16.08 15.60 -2.93
C LEU A 195 -15.87 15.90 -4.42
N LEU A 196 -14.61 16.08 -4.85
CA LEU A 196 -14.27 16.32 -6.26
C LEU A 196 -14.65 15.13 -7.15
N ALA A 197 -14.45 13.90 -6.70
CA ALA A 197 -14.88 12.72 -7.45
C ALA A 197 -16.41 12.63 -7.59
N ILE A 198 -17.17 12.93 -6.53
CA ILE A 198 -18.64 12.99 -6.60
C ILE A 198 -19.09 14.13 -7.54
N LEU A 199 -18.47 15.31 -7.46
CA LEU A 199 -18.76 16.43 -8.36
C LEU A 199 -18.47 16.08 -9.82
N SER A 200 -17.37 15.37 -10.09
CA SER A 200 -17.04 14.87 -11.44
C SER A 200 -18.16 13.98 -12.00
N ASN A 201 -18.82 13.19 -11.14
CA ASN A 201 -19.90 12.31 -11.56
C ASN A 201 -21.18 13.06 -11.93
N VAL A 202 -21.47 14.14 -11.20
CA VAL A 202 -22.57 15.07 -11.52
C VAL A 202 -22.29 15.79 -12.83
N LEU A 203 -21.07 16.29 -13.04
CA LEU A 203 -20.68 17.00 -14.27
C LEU A 203 -20.71 16.09 -15.52
N LEU A 204 -20.32 14.83 -15.37
CA LEU A 204 -20.46 13.81 -16.43
C LEU A 204 -21.93 13.57 -16.78
N PHE A 205 -22.81 13.44 -15.78
CA PHE A 205 -24.24 13.23 -15.99
C PHE A 205 -24.93 14.43 -16.66
N LEU A 206 -24.54 15.65 -16.29
CA LEU A 206 -25.03 16.89 -16.89
C LEU A 206 -24.44 17.18 -18.29
N GLY A 207 -23.59 16.30 -18.82
CA GLY A 207 -23.04 16.42 -20.17
C GLY A 207 -21.96 17.50 -20.35
N TYR A 208 -21.45 18.08 -19.25
CA TYR A 208 -20.38 19.10 -19.33
C TYR A 208 -19.07 18.58 -19.93
N TYR A 209 -18.84 17.26 -19.88
CA TYR A 209 -17.73 16.61 -20.57
C TYR A 209 -18.02 15.13 -20.87
N GLY A 210 -17.27 14.56 -21.81
CA GLY A 210 -17.37 13.14 -22.19
C GLY A 210 -16.46 12.18 -21.40
N LYS A 211 -16.59 10.88 -21.70
CA LYS A 211 -15.91 9.76 -21.01
C LYS A 211 -14.37 9.91 -20.92
N LEU A 212 -13.73 10.55 -21.89
CA LEU A 212 -12.30 10.87 -21.86
C LEU A 212 -11.91 11.70 -20.62
N ALA A 213 -12.63 12.80 -20.36
CA ALA A 213 -12.38 13.67 -19.21
C ALA A 213 -12.71 12.97 -17.88
N PHE A 214 -13.73 12.10 -17.87
CA PHE A 214 -14.00 11.23 -16.72
C PHE A 214 -12.80 10.31 -16.42
N GLY A 215 -12.18 9.72 -17.45
CA GLY A 215 -10.94 8.94 -17.32
C GLY A 215 -9.80 9.71 -16.65
N ILE A 216 -9.66 11.01 -16.94
CA ILE A 216 -8.70 11.92 -16.33
C ILE A 216 -9.06 12.21 -14.87
N TRP A 217 -10.33 12.47 -14.54
CA TRP A 217 -10.77 12.65 -13.15
C TRP A 217 -10.44 11.45 -12.25
N ILE A 218 -10.59 10.23 -12.75
CA ILE A 218 -10.19 9.01 -12.03
C ILE A 218 -8.67 8.97 -11.77
N ARG A 219 -7.83 9.47 -12.70
CA ARG A 219 -6.38 9.61 -12.47
C ARG A 219 -6.06 10.65 -11.39
N ILE A 220 -6.74 11.80 -11.43
CA ILE A 220 -6.59 12.86 -10.42
C ILE A 220 -6.99 12.33 -9.04
N PHE A 221 -8.12 11.64 -8.94
CA PHE A 221 -8.60 11.03 -7.69
C PHE A 221 -7.55 10.10 -7.07
N HIS A 222 -7.04 9.15 -7.87
CA HIS A 222 -6.03 8.19 -7.41
C HIS A 222 -4.68 8.85 -7.09
N MET A 223 -4.34 9.97 -7.72
CA MET A 223 -3.16 10.75 -7.35
C MET A 223 -3.34 11.43 -5.99
N LEU A 224 -4.51 11.97 -5.69
CA LEU A 224 -4.81 12.66 -4.43
C LEU A 224 -4.96 11.70 -3.24
N ASP A 225 -5.47 10.49 -3.46
CA ASP A 225 -5.42 9.36 -2.51
C ASP A 225 -3.97 9.07 -2.07
N ILE A 226 -3.03 8.97 -3.03
CA ILE A 226 -1.61 8.81 -2.70
C ILE A 226 -1.07 10.03 -1.93
N VAL A 227 -1.52 11.25 -2.23
CA VAL A 227 -1.11 12.49 -1.55
C VAL A 227 -1.50 12.48 -0.07
N ASP A 228 -2.73 12.10 0.27
CA ASP A 228 -3.19 12.18 1.67
C ASP A 228 -2.44 11.20 2.58
N GLY A 229 -2.24 9.96 2.12
CA GLY A 229 -1.49 8.95 2.84
C GLY A 229 -0.03 9.35 2.98
N GLN A 230 0.54 10.00 1.94
CA GLN A 230 1.90 10.55 1.99
C GLN A 230 1.99 11.68 3.02
N LEU A 231 1.04 12.60 3.01
CA LEU A 231 0.97 13.74 3.92
C LEU A 231 0.81 13.28 5.38
N ALA A 232 -0.01 12.25 5.62
CA ALA A 232 -0.20 11.63 6.93
C ALA A 232 1.09 11.03 7.50
N ARG A 233 1.92 10.43 6.63
CA ARG A 233 3.22 9.87 7.01
C ARG A 233 4.28 10.95 7.24
N ILE A 234 4.36 11.96 6.38
CA ILE A 234 5.34 13.06 6.50
C ILE A 234 5.01 13.96 7.71
N LYS A 235 3.77 14.48 7.81
CA LYS A 235 3.34 15.34 8.94
C LYS A 235 3.10 14.58 10.24
N CYS A 236 3.18 13.25 10.21
CA CYS A 236 2.88 12.37 11.34
C CYS A 236 1.46 12.54 11.91
N GLN A 237 0.51 12.87 11.03
CA GLN A 237 -0.90 13.09 11.32
C GLN A 237 -1.78 11.87 10.99
N GLY A 238 -1.18 10.70 10.75
CA GLY A 238 -1.92 9.45 10.54
C GLY A 238 -2.72 9.03 11.78
N THR A 239 -4.05 8.95 11.65
CA THR A 239 -4.97 8.56 12.72
C THR A 239 -5.81 7.33 12.34
N ARG A 240 -6.41 6.65 13.33
CA ARG A 240 -7.36 5.56 13.08
C ARG A 240 -8.61 6.05 12.34
N PHE A 241 -9.10 7.24 12.69
CA PHE A 241 -10.21 7.90 12.00
C PHE A 241 -9.83 8.24 10.56
N GLY A 242 -8.66 8.84 10.33
CA GLY A 242 -8.12 9.12 8.99
C GLY A 242 -8.13 7.88 8.09
N LYS A 243 -7.58 6.76 8.56
CA LYS A 243 -7.61 5.47 7.80
C LYS A 243 -9.04 4.94 7.56
N TRP A 244 -9.99 5.26 8.42
CA TRP A 244 -11.39 4.83 8.25
C TRP A 244 -12.12 5.69 7.21
N ILE A 245 -11.97 7.02 7.27
CA ILE A 245 -12.62 7.94 6.32
C ILE A 245 -12.01 7.82 4.91
N ASP A 246 -10.70 7.62 4.82
CA ASP A 246 -9.93 7.21 3.63
C ASP A 246 -10.61 6.03 2.90
N GLY A 247 -10.61 4.84 3.52
CA GLY A 247 -11.25 3.67 2.93
C GLY A 247 -12.78 3.78 2.76
N ALA A 248 -13.46 4.67 3.50
CA ALA A 248 -14.89 4.95 3.30
C ALA A 248 -15.13 5.81 2.05
N GLY A 249 -14.31 6.84 1.82
CA GLY A 249 -14.32 7.70 0.65
C GLY A 249 -14.10 6.91 -0.63
N ASP A 250 -13.07 6.04 -0.65
CA ASP A 250 -12.79 5.09 -1.75
C ASP A 250 -14.02 4.29 -2.19
N ARG A 251 -14.77 3.75 -1.22
CA ARG A 251 -15.97 2.94 -1.49
C ARG A 251 -17.12 3.81 -1.96
N LEU A 252 -17.32 4.98 -1.35
CA LEU A 252 -18.36 5.94 -1.75
C LEU A 252 -18.14 6.42 -3.18
N VAL A 253 -16.89 6.74 -3.55
CA VAL A 253 -16.50 7.16 -4.90
C VAL A 253 -16.68 6.01 -5.89
N PHE A 254 -16.26 4.78 -5.57
CA PHE A 254 -16.48 3.63 -6.46
C PHE A 254 -17.96 3.31 -6.67
N VAL A 255 -18.79 3.43 -5.62
CA VAL A 255 -20.25 3.32 -5.72
C VAL A 255 -20.81 4.42 -6.64
N SER A 256 -20.41 5.67 -6.42
CA SER A 256 -20.84 6.81 -7.23
C SER A 256 -20.46 6.65 -8.70
N TRP A 257 -19.22 6.22 -9.01
CA TRP A 257 -18.79 5.87 -10.37
C TRP A 257 -19.65 4.77 -10.98
N SER A 258 -19.87 3.68 -10.24
CA SER A 258 -20.68 2.56 -10.73
C SER A 258 -22.10 2.99 -11.09
N ILE A 259 -22.74 3.82 -10.25
CA ILE A 259 -24.08 4.40 -10.51
C ILE A 259 -24.04 5.28 -11.75
N SER A 260 -23.14 6.26 -11.82
CA SER A 260 -23.09 7.23 -12.92
C SER A 260 -22.80 6.60 -14.27
N ILE A 261 -21.91 5.60 -14.34
CA ILE A 261 -21.63 4.87 -15.58
C ILE A 261 -22.85 4.05 -16.00
N SER A 262 -23.55 3.40 -15.06
CA SER A 262 -24.76 2.62 -15.36
C SER A 262 -25.86 3.50 -15.94
N ILE A 263 -26.09 4.67 -15.34
CA ILE A 263 -27.06 5.67 -15.81
C ILE A 263 -26.64 6.23 -17.18
N LEU A 264 -25.36 6.58 -17.37
CA LEU A 264 -24.84 7.08 -18.64
C LEU A 264 -25.09 6.08 -19.78
N LEU A 265 -24.70 4.81 -19.60
CA LEU A 265 -24.91 3.76 -20.61
C LEU A 265 -26.39 3.48 -20.86
N TYR A 266 -27.26 3.59 -19.84
CA TYR A 266 -28.71 3.53 -20.03
C TYR A 266 -29.24 4.72 -20.83
N VAL A 267 -28.78 5.95 -20.55
CA VAL A 267 -29.20 7.15 -21.28
C VAL A 267 -28.77 7.07 -22.75
N GLU A 268 -27.56 6.59 -23.04
CA GLU A 268 -27.02 6.41 -24.39
C GLU A 268 -27.73 5.29 -25.17
N SER A 269 -27.93 4.11 -24.57
CA SER A 269 -28.39 2.91 -25.29
C SER A 269 -29.87 2.56 -25.13
N LYS A 270 -30.55 3.17 -24.14
CA LYS A 270 -31.89 2.82 -23.63
C LYS A 270 -32.05 1.36 -23.13
N ARG A 271 -30.94 0.63 -22.95
CA ARG A 271 -30.97 -0.77 -22.47
C ARG A 271 -31.00 -0.83 -20.94
N ILE A 272 -32.14 -1.23 -20.38
CA ILE A 272 -32.32 -1.46 -18.93
C ILE A 272 -31.26 -2.40 -18.32
N PHE A 273 -30.70 -3.30 -19.15
CA PHE A 273 -29.58 -4.17 -18.83
C PHE A 273 -28.40 -3.44 -18.14
N PHE A 274 -28.07 -2.21 -18.52
CA PHE A 274 -26.95 -1.49 -17.89
C PHE A 274 -27.26 -1.02 -16.46
N LEU A 275 -28.52 -0.69 -16.15
CA LEU A 275 -28.92 -0.42 -14.77
C LEU A 275 -28.89 -1.70 -13.92
N LEU A 276 -29.32 -2.83 -14.49
CA LEU A 276 -29.24 -4.13 -13.82
C LEU A 276 -27.78 -4.56 -13.59
N ALA A 277 -26.92 -4.45 -14.61
CA ALA A 277 -25.49 -4.76 -14.47
C ALA A 277 -24.81 -3.85 -13.42
N GLY A 278 -25.18 -2.57 -13.38
CA GLY A 278 -24.81 -1.64 -12.31
C GLY A 278 -25.23 -2.09 -10.91
N LEU A 279 -26.49 -2.50 -10.75
CA LEU A 279 -27.02 -3.04 -9.49
C LEU A 279 -26.28 -4.31 -9.06
N PHE A 280 -26.03 -5.25 -9.98
CA PHE A 280 -25.26 -6.46 -9.70
C PHE A 280 -23.80 -6.16 -9.34
N LEU A 281 -23.15 -5.19 -10.01
CA LEU A 281 -21.83 -4.68 -9.64
C LEU A 281 -21.81 -4.15 -8.22
N LEU A 282 -22.76 -3.26 -7.86
CA LEU A 282 -22.85 -2.70 -6.52
C LEU A 282 -23.10 -3.77 -5.45
N ALA A 283 -24.09 -4.63 -5.65
CA ALA A 283 -24.43 -5.71 -4.72
C ALA A 283 -23.25 -6.68 -4.52
N GLY A 284 -22.62 -7.12 -5.63
CA GLY A 284 -21.48 -8.02 -5.58
C GLY A 284 -20.26 -7.38 -4.92
N TYR A 285 -19.98 -6.11 -5.23
CA TYR A 285 -18.86 -5.36 -4.63
C TYR A 285 -19.05 -5.18 -3.12
N MET A 286 -20.25 -4.79 -2.68
CA MET A 286 -20.57 -4.63 -1.26
C MET A 286 -20.47 -5.96 -0.51
N MET A 287 -21.06 -7.03 -1.05
CA MET A 287 -21.00 -8.37 -0.44
C MET A 287 -19.57 -8.89 -0.32
N TYR A 288 -18.76 -8.71 -1.37
CA TYR A 288 -17.33 -9.05 -1.35
C TYR A 288 -16.57 -8.30 -0.25
N ASN A 289 -16.74 -6.98 -0.14
CA ASN A 289 -16.08 -6.19 0.90
C ASN A 289 -16.57 -6.57 2.30
N TYR A 290 -17.87 -6.81 2.46
CA TYR A 290 -18.46 -7.23 3.74
C TYR A 290 -17.83 -8.54 4.24
N LEU A 291 -17.80 -9.59 3.41
CA LEU A 291 -17.15 -10.87 3.72
C LEU A 291 -15.64 -10.72 3.97
N LEU A 292 -14.98 -9.79 3.29
CA LEU A 292 -13.56 -9.51 3.50
C LEU A 292 -13.29 -8.85 4.86
N TYR A 293 -14.12 -7.89 5.28
CA TYR A 293 -13.94 -7.20 6.57
C TYR A 293 -14.38 -8.04 7.77
N THR A 294 -15.49 -8.77 7.67
CA THR A 294 -15.97 -9.66 8.76
C THR A 294 -15.01 -10.81 8.98
N SER A 295 -14.48 -11.44 7.93
CA SER A 295 -13.49 -12.51 8.07
C SER A 295 -12.18 -12.01 8.71
N VAL A 296 -11.67 -10.84 8.30
CA VAL A 296 -10.48 -10.22 8.90
C VAL A 296 -10.70 -9.88 10.38
N ALA A 297 -11.89 -9.38 10.76
CA ALA A 297 -12.24 -9.13 12.16
C ALA A 297 -12.30 -10.42 12.98
N TYR A 298 -12.97 -11.46 12.45
CA TYR A 298 -13.12 -12.77 13.07
C TYR A 298 -11.76 -13.43 13.36
N PHE A 299 -10.88 -13.56 12.35
CA PHE A 299 -9.56 -14.18 12.56
C PHE A 299 -8.63 -13.35 13.46
N ARG A 300 -8.74 -12.02 13.42
CA ARG A 300 -7.97 -11.14 14.30
C ARG A 300 -8.37 -11.29 15.77
N ASN A 301 -9.65 -11.41 16.06
CA ASN A 301 -10.14 -11.57 17.43
C ASN A 301 -9.80 -12.96 18.00
N ASN A 302 -9.97 -14.02 17.21
CA ASN A 302 -9.77 -15.39 17.65
C ASN A 302 -8.30 -15.81 17.80
N ARG A 303 -7.35 -14.86 17.69
CA ARG A 303 -5.89 -15.09 17.69
C ARG A 303 -5.47 -16.31 16.87
N PHE A 304 -6.13 -16.55 15.73
CA PHE A 304 -5.58 -17.41 14.70
C PHE A 304 -4.35 -16.70 14.16
N ASP A 305 -3.23 -16.93 14.85
CA ASP A 305 -1.92 -16.45 14.49
C ASP A 305 -1.59 -17.14 13.17
N VAL A 306 -1.96 -16.48 12.07
CA VAL A 306 -1.59 -16.85 10.71
C VAL A 306 -0.09 -16.57 10.59
N LYS A 307 0.68 -17.44 11.25
CA LYS A 307 2.10 -17.67 11.02
C LYS A 307 2.19 -17.98 9.55
N SER A 308 2.48 -16.95 8.76
CA SER A 308 2.65 -16.95 7.31
C SER A 308 3.93 -17.72 6.91
N LYS A 309 4.06 -18.95 7.43
CA LYS A 309 5.15 -19.90 7.21
C LYS A 309 4.79 -20.92 6.13
N SER A 310 3.54 -21.04 5.71
CA SER A 310 3.19 -21.82 4.52
C SER A 310 3.68 -21.08 3.27
N LYS A 311 4.77 -21.57 2.68
CA LYS A 311 5.14 -21.32 1.28
C LYS A 311 4.13 -21.99 0.35
N VAL A 312 2.85 -21.61 0.42
CA VAL A 312 1.87 -22.02 -0.60
C VAL A 312 2.36 -21.45 -1.92
N LYS A 313 2.76 -22.33 -2.83
CA LYS A 313 3.24 -21.97 -4.17
C LYS A 313 2.05 -21.33 -4.90
N GLN A 314 2.00 -20.00 -4.90
CA GLN A 314 0.85 -19.24 -5.41
C GLN A 314 0.61 -19.61 -6.87
N ASN A 315 -0.56 -20.14 -7.19
CA ASN A 315 -0.93 -20.37 -8.59
C ASN A 315 -1.01 -19.00 -9.28
N PRO A 316 -0.23 -18.76 -10.35
CA PRO A 316 -0.18 -17.45 -11.01
C PRO A 316 -1.54 -17.02 -11.56
N ILE A 317 -2.38 -17.96 -12.00
CA ILE A 317 -3.74 -17.70 -12.51
C ILE A 317 -4.63 -17.14 -11.39
N ILE A 318 -4.61 -17.77 -10.21
CA ILE A 318 -5.40 -17.30 -9.04
C ILE A 318 -4.92 -15.92 -8.59
N LYS A 319 -3.59 -15.70 -8.59
CA LYS A 319 -3.00 -14.41 -8.24
C LYS A 319 -3.39 -13.32 -9.24
N LEU A 320 -3.39 -13.63 -10.54
CA LEU A 320 -3.84 -12.72 -11.59
C LEU A 320 -5.33 -12.39 -11.45
N PHE A 321 -6.17 -13.42 -11.30
CA PHE A 321 -7.61 -13.27 -11.08
C PHE A 321 -7.89 -12.32 -9.90
N LEU A 322 -7.29 -12.57 -8.73
CA LEU A 322 -7.49 -11.72 -7.56
C LEU A 322 -6.91 -10.32 -7.70
N SER A 323 -5.93 -10.10 -8.58
CA SER A 323 -5.38 -8.76 -8.83
C SER A 323 -6.42 -7.79 -9.38
N PHE A 324 -7.45 -8.27 -10.09
CA PHE A 324 -8.57 -7.45 -10.55
C PHE A 324 -9.41 -6.85 -9.40
N SER A 325 -9.29 -7.36 -8.16
CA SER A 325 -9.94 -6.74 -6.99
C SER A 325 -9.14 -5.56 -6.40
N ALA A 326 -7.85 -5.45 -6.72
CA ALA A 326 -6.98 -4.41 -6.19
C ALA A 326 -7.42 -3.03 -6.66
N VAL A 327 -7.46 -2.07 -5.73
CA VAL A 327 -7.91 -0.68 -5.96
C VAL A 327 -7.19 -0.06 -7.16
N ASP A 328 -5.86 -0.16 -7.18
CA ASP A 328 -4.99 0.24 -8.29
C ASP A 328 -5.45 -0.30 -9.66
N ILE A 329 -5.63 -1.62 -9.78
CA ILE A 329 -6.02 -2.28 -11.04
C ILE A 329 -7.42 -1.86 -11.47
N LYS A 330 -8.39 -1.82 -10.56
CA LYS A 330 -9.77 -1.39 -10.86
C LYS A 330 -9.80 0.01 -11.43
N TYR A 331 -9.09 0.95 -10.81
CA TYR A 331 -9.03 2.32 -11.29
C TYR A 331 -8.37 2.37 -12.67
N HIS A 332 -7.27 1.65 -12.89
CA HIS A 332 -6.62 1.57 -14.21
C HIS A 332 -7.56 1.08 -15.31
N LEU A 333 -8.25 -0.04 -15.08
CA LEU A 333 -9.20 -0.58 -16.04
C LEU A 333 -10.38 0.37 -16.26
N LEU A 334 -10.86 1.07 -15.23
CA LEU A 334 -11.91 2.07 -15.38
C LEU A 334 -11.45 3.26 -16.23
N THR A 335 -10.24 3.78 -16.01
CA THR A 335 -9.67 4.86 -16.83
C THR A 335 -9.48 4.42 -18.29
N VAL A 336 -8.97 3.21 -18.54
CA VAL A 336 -8.81 2.68 -19.91
C VAL A 336 -10.18 2.51 -20.58
N ALA A 337 -11.17 1.97 -19.87
CA ALA A 337 -12.55 1.84 -20.35
C ALA A 337 -13.19 3.21 -20.66
N ALA A 338 -12.93 4.23 -19.84
CA ALA A 338 -13.43 5.58 -20.06
C ALA A 338 -12.80 6.25 -21.30
N ILE A 339 -11.49 6.07 -21.51
CA ILE A 339 -10.75 6.62 -22.66
C ILE A 339 -11.14 5.90 -23.97
N LEU A 340 -11.24 4.57 -23.94
CA LEU A 340 -11.51 3.74 -25.12
C LEU A 340 -13.01 3.49 -25.38
N ASN A 341 -13.90 4.23 -24.70
CA ASN A 341 -15.36 4.08 -24.78
C ASN A 341 -15.91 2.69 -24.38
N GLY A 342 -15.11 1.84 -23.72
CA GLY A 342 -15.46 0.49 -23.27
C GLY A 342 -16.03 0.40 -21.85
N LEU A 343 -16.77 1.41 -21.41
CA LEU A 343 -17.39 1.47 -20.06
C LEU A 343 -18.47 0.39 -19.85
N ASP A 344 -19.10 -0.05 -20.93
CA ASP A 344 -20.01 -1.19 -20.99
C ASP A 344 -19.31 -2.51 -20.61
N ILE A 345 -18.16 -2.79 -21.24
CA ILE A 345 -17.32 -3.95 -20.92
C ILE A 345 -16.87 -3.90 -19.47
N PHE A 346 -16.48 -2.73 -18.97
CA PHE A 346 -16.08 -2.55 -17.56
C PHE A 346 -17.19 -2.94 -16.59
N ILE A 347 -18.42 -2.44 -16.79
CA ILE A 347 -19.55 -2.77 -15.91
C ILE A 347 -19.89 -4.25 -15.99
N ILE A 348 -20.00 -4.84 -17.20
CA ILE A 348 -20.34 -6.26 -17.37
C ILE A 348 -19.29 -7.16 -16.70
N PHE A 349 -18.01 -6.89 -16.94
CA PHE A 349 -16.90 -7.62 -16.33
C PHE A 349 -16.95 -7.53 -14.80
N TYR A 350 -17.05 -6.33 -14.23
CA TYR A 350 -17.01 -6.17 -12.78
C TYR A 350 -18.28 -6.64 -12.07
N ALA A 351 -19.45 -6.57 -12.73
CA ALA A 351 -20.69 -7.18 -12.25
C ALA A 351 -20.53 -8.69 -12.09
N PHE A 352 -20.04 -9.38 -13.13
CA PHE A 352 -19.78 -10.82 -13.04
C PHE A 352 -18.67 -11.15 -12.04
N TYR A 353 -17.53 -10.46 -12.13
CA TYR A 353 -16.33 -10.73 -11.33
C TYR A 353 -16.58 -10.60 -9.82
N PHE A 354 -17.24 -9.53 -9.35
CA PHE A 354 -17.51 -9.39 -7.92
C PHE A 354 -18.57 -10.37 -7.42
N ASN A 355 -19.56 -10.73 -8.23
CA ASN A 355 -20.54 -11.75 -7.84
C ASN A 355 -19.90 -13.13 -7.71
N LEU A 356 -19.05 -13.51 -8.67
CA LEU A 356 -18.24 -14.71 -8.59
C LEU A 356 -17.33 -14.69 -7.33
N LEU A 357 -16.66 -13.58 -7.05
CA LEU A 357 -15.78 -13.46 -5.87
C LEU A 357 -16.50 -13.68 -4.55
N TRP A 358 -17.63 -13.01 -4.29
CA TRP A 358 -18.28 -13.15 -2.98
C TRP A 358 -18.89 -14.54 -2.81
N LEU A 359 -19.45 -15.13 -3.89
CA LEU A 359 -19.91 -16.52 -3.89
C LEU A 359 -18.77 -17.49 -3.54
N MET A 360 -17.59 -17.30 -4.14
CA MET A 360 -16.42 -18.11 -3.82
C MET A 360 -15.99 -17.96 -2.36
N TYR A 361 -15.98 -16.75 -1.81
CA TYR A 361 -15.65 -16.53 -0.40
C TYR A 361 -16.68 -17.17 0.54
N PHE A 362 -17.97 -17.01 0.23
CA PHE A 362 -19.06 -17.59 1.00
C PHE A 362 -18.96 -19.12 1.03
N VAL A 363 -18.83 -19.77 -0.13
CA VAL A 363 -18.64 -21.23 -0.23
C VAL A 363 -17.37 -21.68 0.48
N PHE A 364 -16.28 -20.92 0.40
CA PHE A 364 -15.06 -21.24 1.16
C PHE A 364 -15.29 -21.24 2.67
N TYR A 365 -15.94 -20.21 3.22
CA TYR A 365 -16.22 -20.14 4.65
C TYR A 365 -17.23 -21.19 5.12
N LEU A 366 -18.25 -21.48 4.31
CA LEU A 366 -19.21 -22.55 4.58
C LEU A 366 -18.52 -23.92 4.65
N LEU A 367 -17.68 -24.25 3.65
CA LEU A 367 -16.90 -25.50 3.65
C LEU A 367 -15.86 -25.56 4.76
N LYS A 368 -15.35 -24.41 5.23
CA LYS A 368 -14.46 -24.35 6.38
C LYS A 368 -15.22 -24.63 7.68
N TYR A 369 -16.38 -23.99 7.86
CA TYR A 369 -17.23 -24.14 9.04
C TYR A 369 -17.70 -25.59 9.22
N LEU A 370 -18.21 -26.22 8.15
CA LEU A 370 -18.62 -27.63 8.18
C LEU A 370 -17.48 -28.56 8.65
N LYS A 371 -16.25 -28.34 8.16
CA LYS A 371 -15.07 -29.11 8.59
C LYS A 371 -14.61 -28.85 10.02
N GLU A 372 -14.89 -27.68 10.58
CA GLU A 372 -14.59 -27.38 11.99
C GLU A 372 -15.70 -27.94 12.91
N GLY A 373 -16.94 -28.09 12.41
CA GLY A 373 -18.04 -28.81 13.07
C GLY A 373 -17.80 -30.32 13.15
N ASP A 374 -17.40 -30.96 12.05
CA ASP A 374 -17.08 -32.40 11.98
C ASP A 374 -15.98 -32.83 12.98
N ILE A 375 -15.18 -31.89 13.51
CA ILE A 375 -14.07 -32.14 14.46
C ILE A 375 -14.54 -31.96 15.93
N LEU A 376 -15.72 -31.40 16.17
CA LEU A 376 -16.29 -31.19 17.50
C LEU A 376 -17.34 -32.26 17.88
N GLU A 377 -17.77 -33.09 16.92
CA GLU A 377 -18.68 -34.23 17.13
C GLU A 377 -17.95 -35.59 17.21
N THR A 378 -16.61 -35.58 17.28
CA THR A 378 -15.74 -36.77 17.46
C THR A 378 -14.76 -36.60 18.61
#